data_AF-A0A4R5C5D5-F1
#
_entry.id   AF-A0A4R5C5D5-F1
#
_cell.length_a   1.000
_cell.length_b   1.000
_cell.length_c   1.000
_cell.angle_alpha   90.00
_cell.angle_beta   90.00
_cell.angle_gamma   90.00
#
_symmetry.space_group_name_H-M   'P 1'
#
loop_
_entity.id
_entity.type
_entity.pdbx_description
1 polymer ?
#
loop_
_entity_poly.entity_id
_entity_poly.type
_entity_poly.pdbx_seq_one_letter_code
_entity_poly.pdbx_strand_id
1 'polypeptide(L)'
;MNETIRKWVSVIITVCIAGILSLWGIYGIGEYGIALFMLTPFLIGFCSTFLYGYKNRIKKSDAIWIGFTTLAICTLALIVFAMEGLICIVMAAPIGILFTWIGSLIGYSFLKSSKNTTSSALLILIAIIPLTSFVENKIEPELTSVSTSIIINAKPMEVWKNVIEFPELDKPTEFIFKTGIAYPINAKIVGNGIGSVRHCNFTTGSFVEPVTVWNNGKLLKFNVLEQPAPMKELSFWNIDAPHLHDYFVSKKGQFKLTELKNGNTLLEGTTWYYHNIKPAFYWQIWSNLIIHTIHDRVLIHIKKNSEKT
;
A
#
# COMPACT_ATOMS: atom_id res chain seq x y z
N MET A 1 -24.66 -34.49 -9.80
CA MET A 1 -24.27 -33.21 -10.44
C MET A 1 -23.02 -33.46 -11.26
N ASN A 2 -22.98 -33.02 -12.52
CA ASN A 2 -21.80 -33.10 -13.38
C ASN A 2 -20.61 -32.38 -12.70
N GLU A 3 -19.40 -32.90 -12.85
CA GLU A 3 -18.16 -32.35 -12.29
C GLU A 3 -17.95 -30.88 -12.70
N THR A 4 -18.19 -30.54 -13.97
CA THR A 4 -18.10 -29.17 -14.48
C THR A 4 -19.09 -28.25 -13.80
N ILE A 5 -20.34 -28.70 -13.60
CA ILE A 5 -21.37 -27.92 -12.92
C ILE A 5 -20.96 -27.69 -11.47
N ARG A 6 -20.48 -28.74 -10.77
CA ARG A 6 -20.01 -28.64 -9.39
C ARG A 6 -18.89 -27.60 -9.27
N LYS A 7 -17.89 -27.65 -10.14
CA LYS A 7 -16.76 -26.72 -10.17
C LYS A 7 -17.25 -25.27 -10.20
N TRP A 8 -18.10 -24.95 -11.17
CA TRP A 8 -18.60 -23.58 -11.34
C TRP A 8 -19.53 -23.14 -10.21
N VAL A 9 -20.38 -24.04 -9.69
CA VAL A 9 -21.21 -23.76 -8.51
C VAL A 9 -20.35 -23.42 -7.30
N SER A 10 -19.29 -24.17 -7.04
CA SER A 10 -18.36 -23.88 -5.94
C SER A 10 -17.68 -22.52 -6.10
N VAL A 11 -17.17 -22.24 -7.30
CA VAL A 11 -16.54 -20.94 -7.62
C VAL A 11 -17.53 -19.80 -7.42
N ILE A 12 -18.72 -19.86 -8.03
CA ILE A 12 -19.70 -18.77 -8.00
C ILE A 12 -20.16 -18.50 -6.56
N ILE A 13 -20.47 -19.54 -5.79
CA ILE A 13 -20.87 -19.38 -4.39
C ILE A 13 -19.75 -18.72 -3.58
N THR A 14 -18.50 -19.19 -3.74
CA THR A 14 -17.37 -18.61 -3.01
C THR A 14 -17.10 -17.16 -3.42
N VAL A 15 -17.17 -16.84 -4.72
CA VAL A 15 -17.02 -15.46 -5.23
C VAL A 15 -18.10 -14.55 -4.65
N CYS A 16 -19.36 -15.00 -4.62
CA CYS A 16 -20.45 -14.20 -4.04
C CYS A 16 -20.23 -13.97 -2.54
N ILE A 17 -19.88 -15.01 -1.76
CA ILE A 17 -19.65 -14.87 -0.32
C ILE A 17 -18.46 -13.93 -0.06
N ALA A 18 -17.32 -14.19 -0.70
CA ALA A 18 -16.12 -13.38 -0.54
C ALA A 18 -16.37 -11.93 -0.98
N GLY A 19 -17.03 -11.73 -2.13
CA GLY A 19 -17.36 -10.41 -2.66
C GLY A 19 -18.28 -9.62 -1.73
N ILE A 20 -19.33 -10.23 -1.18
CA ILE A 20 -20.23 -9.57 -0.22
C ILE A 20 -19.46 -9.16 1.04
N LEU A 21 -18.62 -10.04 1.59
CA LEU A 21 -17.82 -9.74 2.78
C LEU A 21 -16.79 -8.63 2.51
N SER A 22 -16.11 -8.66 1.37
CA SER A 22 -15.17 -7.61 0.96
C SER A 22 -15.85 -6.28 0.74
N LEU A 23 -16.99 -6.25 0.02
CA LEU A 23 -17.74 -5.02 -0.22
C LEU A 23 -18.25 -4.41 1.10
N TRP A 24 -18.71 -5.25 2.02
CA TRP A 24 -19.14 -4.80 3.33
C TRP A 24 -17.97 -4.28 4.18
N GLY A 25 -16.81 -4.93 4.15
CA GLY A 25 -15.61 -4.46 4.85
C GLY A 25 -15.11 -3.11 4.29
N ILE A 26 -15.04 -2.98 2.96
CA ILE A 26 -14.52 -1.79 2.27
C ILE A 26 -15.50 -0.62 2.37
N TYR A 27 -16.77 -0.80 1.98
CA TYR A 27 -17.74 0.31 1.89
C TYR A 27 -18.63 0.45 3.12
N GLY A 28 -18.79 -0.62 3.91
CA GLY A 28 -19.59 -0.58 5.14
C GLY A 28 -18.78 -0.14 6.36
N ILE A 29 -17.58 -0.69 6.55
CA ILE A 29 -16.69 -0.34 7.67
C ILE A 29 -15.63 0.68 7.27
N GLY A 30 -15.12 0.61 6.04
CA GLY A 30 -13.97 1.45 5.62
C GLY A 30 -12.63 0.84 6.04
N GLU A 31 -12.51 -0.49 6.07
CA GLU A 31 -11.27 -1.17 6.48
C GLU A 31 -10.59 -1.91 5.34
N TYR A 32 -9.29 -1.66 5.19
CA TYR A 32 -8.38 -2.48 4.40
C TYR A 32 -7.46 -3.28 5.35
N GLY A 33 -8.08 -4.25 6.03
CA GLY A 33 -7.50 -4.97 7.16
C GLY A 33 -6.95 -6.38 6.87
N ILE A 34 -6.54 -7.07 7.93
CA ILE A 34 -6.27 -8.54 7.96
C ILE A 34 -7.48 -9.31 7.45
N ALA A 35 -8.70 -8.87 7.77
CA ALA A 35 -9.93 -9.46 7.26
C ALA A 35 -9.95 -9.51 5.72
N LEU A 36 -9.59 -8.41 5.07
CA LEU A 36 -9.57 -8.29 3.61
C LEU A 36 -8.38 -9.02 2.99
N PHE A 37 -7.17 -8.84 3.51
CA PHE A 37 -5.96 -9.33 2.83
C PHE A 37 -5.54 -10.75 3.21
N MET A 38 -5.91 -11.25 4.40
CA MET A 38 -5.50 -12.59 4.86
C MET A 38 -6.70 -13.52 4.96
N LEU A 39 -7.75 -13.13 5.70
CA LEU A 39 -8.89 -14.03 5.96
C LEU A 39 -9.76 -14.25 4.72
N THR A 40 -9.95 -13.24 3.88
CA THR A 40 -10.75 -13.38 2.65
C THR A 40 -10.06 -14.30 1.62
N PRO A 41 -8.77 -14.14 1.27
CA PRO A 41 -8.08 -15.09 0.40
C PRO A 41 -8.02 -16.50 0.98
N PHE A 42 -7.88 -16.62 2.30
CA PHE A 42 -7.99 -17.90 2.99
C PHE A 42 -9.37 -18.53 2.82
N LEU A 43 -10.46 -17.76 3.02
CA LEU A 43 -11.84 -18.20 2.77
C LEU A 43 -12.04 -18.59 1.31
N ILE A 44 -11.49 -17.85 0.36
CA ILE A 44 -11.56 -18.19 -1.08
C ILE A 44 -10.97 -19.58 -1.32
N GLY A 45 -9.77 -19.85 -0.80
CA GLY A 45 -9.13 -21.17 -0.94
C GLY A 45 -9.91 -22.28 -0.22
N PHE A 46 -10.31 -22.04 1.03
CA PHE A 46 -11.00 -23.02 1.87
C PHE A 46 -12.40 -23.36 1.34
N CYS A 47 -13.23 -22.35 1.10
CA CYS A 47 -14.64 -22.50 0.74
C CYS A 47 -14.79 -23.13 -0.65
N SER A 48 -14.02 -22.66 -1.65
CA SER A 48 -14.08 -23.22 -3.00
C SER A 48 -13.66 -24.69 -3.03
N THR A 49 -12.58 -25.04 -2.30
CA THR A 49 -12.11 -26.41 -2.12
C THR A 49 -13.17 -27.28 -1.44
N PHE A 50 -13.73 -26.79 -0.33
CA PHE A 50 -14.70 -27.53 0.47
C PHE A 50 -15.99 -27.81 -0.31
N LEU A 51 -16.56 -26.80 -0.97
CA LEU A 51 -17.77 -26.95 -1.77
C LEU A 51 -17.53 -27.89 -2.96
N TYR A 52 -16.35 -27.81 -3.58
CA TYR A 52 -16.01 -28.66 -4.72
C TYR A 52 -15.84 -30.13 -4.32
N GLY A 53 -15.22 -30.38 -3.17
CA GLY A 53 -15.00 -31.73 -2.64
C GLY A 53 -16.14 -32.27 -1.77
N TYR A 54 -17.21 -31.51 -1.54
CA TYR A 54 -18.29 -31.93 -0.64
C TYR A 54 -18.92 -33.26 -1.14
N LYS A 55 -18.90 -34.29 -0.27
CA LYS A 55 -19.35 -35.67 -0.55
C LYS A 55 -18.61 -36.36 -1.73
N ASN A 56 -17.51 -35.82 -2.21
CA ASN A 56 -16.74 -36.35 -3.34
C ASN A 56 -15.26 -36.50 -2.97
N ARG A 57 -14.55 -37.40 -3.66
CA ARG A 57 -13.09 -37.49 -3.52
C ARG A 57 -12.44 -36.58 -4.57
N ILE A 58 -11.62 -35.65 -4.12
CA ILE A 58 -10.80 -34.78 -4.96
C ILE A 58 -9.33 -35.02 -4.68
N LYS A 59 -8.44 -34.70 -5.62
CA LYS A 59 -6.99 -34.71 -5.37
C LYS A 59 -6.56 -33.39 -4.74
N LYS A 60 -5.37 -33.40 -4.12
CA LYS A 60 -4.74 -32.18 -3.58
C LYS A 60 -4.51 -31.11 -4.66
N SER A 61 -4.15 -31.54 -5.87
CA SER A 61 -4.00 -30.66 -7.03
C SER A 61 -5.30 -29.92 -7.35
N ASP A 62 -6.42 -30.63 -7.31
CA ASP A 62 -7.72 -30.08 -7.70
C ASP A 62 -8.19 -29.01 -6.69
N ALA A 63 -7.89 -29.23 -5.40
CA ALA A 63 -8.11 -28.24 -4.33
C ALA A 63 -7.32 -26.94 -4.57
N ILE A 64 -6.04 -27.06 -4.90
CA ILE A 64 -5.19 -25.88 -5.16
C ILE A 64 -5.66 -25.15 -6.43
N TRP A 65 -5.97 -25.88 -7.50
CA TRP A 65 -6.45 -25.30 -8.75
C TRP A 65 -7.79 -24.60 -8.61
N ILE A 66 -8.75 -25.18 -7.86
CA ILE A 66 -10.05 -24.53 -7.66
C ILE A 66 -9.92 -23.25 -6.80
N GLY A 67 -9.06 -23.27 -5.77
CA GLY A 67 -8.73 -22.10 -4.97
C GLY A 67 -8.18 -20.96 -5.81
N PHE A 68 -7.15 -21.22 -6.62
CA PHE A 68 -6.56 -20.20 -7.50
C PHE A 68 -7.46 -19.76 -8.64
N THR A 69 -8.29 -20.67 -9.19
CA THR A 69 -9.31 -20.28 -10.19
C THR A 69 -10.30 -19.28 -9.57
N THR A 70 -10.74 -19.55 -8.34
CA THR A 70 -11.67 -18.66 -7.63
C THR A 70 -11.02 -17.33 -7.30
N LEU A 71 -9.77 -17.33 -6.81
CA LEU A 71 -9.00 -16.10 -6.57
C LEU A 71 -8.87 -15.27 -7.85
N ALA A 72 -8.48 -15.89 -8.97
CA ALA A 72 -8.33 -15.21 -10.26
C ALA A 72 -9.65 -14.57 -10.72
N ILE A 73 -10.79 -15.23 -10.50
CA ILE A 73 -12.12 -14.68 -10.84
C ILE A 73 -12.48 -13.52 -9.90
N CYS A 74 -12.21 -13.63 -8.60
CA CYS A 74 -12.41 -12.50 -7.66
C CYS A 74 -11.55 -11.29 -8.07
N THR A 75 -10.27 -11.50 -8.36
CA THR A 75 -9.36 -10.44 -8.80
C THR A 75 -9.79 -9.83 -10.13
N LEU A 76 -10.21 -10.65 -11.09
CA LEU A 76 -10.74 -10.16 -12.37
C LEU A 76 -12.01 -9.34 -12.16
N ALA A 77 -12.90 -9.76 -11.25
CA ALA A 77 -14.10 -8.99 -10.91
C ALA A 77 -13.73 -7.61 -10.36
N LEU A 78 -12.75 -7.50 -9.45
CA LEU A 78 -12.28 -6.21 -8.93
C LEU A 78 -11.80 -5.25 -10.03
N ILE A 79 -11.08 -5.78 -11.03
CA ILE A 79 -10.61 -5.00 -12.19
C ILE A 79 -11.79 -4.60 -13.10
N VAL A 80 -12.66 -5.55 -13.44
CA VAL A 80 -13.79 -5.33 -14.37
C VAL A 80 -14.79 -4.34 -13.79
N PHE A 81 -15.06 -4.41 -12.49
CA PHE A 81 -15.93 -3.46 -11.78
C PHE A 81 -15.23 -2.18 -11.34
N ALA A 82 -13.99 -1.95 -11.82
CA ALA A 82 -13.25 -0.70 -11.60
C ALA A 82 -13.09 -0.34 -10.11
N MET A 83 -13.02 -1.34 -9.23
CA MET A 83 -12.87 -1.13 -7.78
C MET A 83 -11.41 -0.93 -7.37
N GLU A 84 -10.50 -1.64 -8.04
CA GLU A 84 -9.08 -1.69 -7.72
C GLU A 84 -8.24 -1.55 -9.00
N GLY A 85 -7.09 -0.89 -8.91
CA GLY A 85 -6.16 -0.80 -10.04
C GLY A 85 -5.16 -1.95 -10.11
N LEU A 86 -4.52 -2.08 -11.26
CA LEU A 86 -3.62 -3.21 -11.54
C LEU A 86 -2.44 -3.28 -10.56
N ILE A 87 -1.90 -2.14 -10.17
CA ILE A 87 -0.70 -2.07 -9.33
C ILE A 87 -1.02 -2.43 -7.89
N CYS A 88 -2.13 -1.97 -7.34
CA CYS A 88 -2.58 -2.40 -6.01
C CYS A 88 -2.87 -3.89 -5.94
N ILE A 89 -3.41 -4.49 -7.02
CA ILE A 89 -3.56 -5.94 -7.12
C ILE A 89 -2.21 -6.65 -7.12
N VAL A 90 -1.23 -6.16 -7.90
CA VAL A 90 0.13 -6.73 -7.92
C VAL A 90 0.78 -6.62 -6.53
N MET A 91 0.58 -5.50 -5.83
CA MET A 91 1.04 -5.31 -4.46
C MET A 91 0.33 -6.22 -3.46
N ALA A 92 -0.95 -6.54 -3.64
CA ALA A 92 -1.71 -7.44 -2.76
C ALA A 92 -1.50 -8.94 -3.09
N ALA A 93 -1.10 -9.27 -4.32
CA ALA A 93 -1.04 -10.63 -4.83
C ALA A 93 -0.17 -11.59 -3.99
N PRO A 94 1.01 -11.20 -3.46
CA PRO A 94 1.81 -12.12 -2.64
C PRO A 94 1.08 -12.64 -1.39
N ILE A 95 0.35 -11.78 -0.68
CA ILE A 95 -0.46 -12.20 0.47
C ILE A 95 -1.65 -13.04 -0.02
N GLY A 96 -2.37 -12.56 -1.04
CA GLY A 96 -3.55 -13.26 -1.56
C GLY A 96 -3.24 -14.70 -2.00
N ILE A 97 -2.16 -14.88 -2.77
CA ILE A 97 -1.69 -16.18 -3.25
C ILE A 97 -1.32 -17.09 -2.08
N LEU A 98 -0.56 -16.57 -1.10
CA LEU A 98 -0.12 -17.34 0.06
C LEU A 98 -1.33 -17.85 0.87
N PHE A 99 -2.25 -16.96 1.23
CA PHE A 99 -3.39 -17.33 2.08
C PHE A 99 -4.43 -18.17 1.34
N THR A 100 -4.65 -17.97 0.04
CA THR A 100 -5.47 -18.88 -0.78
C THR A 100 -4.85 -20.27 -0.86
N TRP A 101 -3.54 -20.38 -1.00
CA TRP A 101 -2.85 -21.67 -0.98
C TRP A 101 -3.04 -22.39 0.36
N ILE A 102 -2.79 -21.70 1.48
CA ILE A 102 -2.99 -22.24 2.83
C ILE A 102 -4.46 -22.67 3.04
N GLY A 103 -5.41 -21.81 2.69
CA GLY A 103 -6.84 -22.08 2.81
C GLY A 103 -7.26 -23.32 2.01
N SER A 104 -6.75 -23.48 0.79
CA SER A 104 -7.02 -24.64 -0.06
C SER A 104 -6.47 -25.95 0.53
N LEU A 105 -5.26 -25.91 1.12
CA LEU A 105 -4.66 -27.07 1.80
C LEU A 105 -5.43 -27.50 3.05
N ILE A 106 -5.87 -26.53 3.84
CA ILE A 106 -6.66 -26.80 5.05
C ILE A 106 -8.05 -27.30 4.66
N GLY A 107 -8.70 -26.67 3.67
CA GLY A 107 -9.99 -27.15 3.13
C GLY A 107 -9.90 -28.60 2.66
N TYR A 108 -8.84 -28.95 1.93
CA TYR A 108 -8.58 -30.33 1.50
C TYR A 108 -8.37 -31.30 2.67
N SER A 109 -7.64 -30.90 3.70
CA SER A 109 -7.41 -31.73 4.89
C SER A 109 -8.70 -31.97 5.67
N PHE A 110 -9.57 -30.96 5.74
CA PHE A 110 -10.88 -31.04 6.36
C PHE A 110 -11.85 -31.97 5.61
N LEU A 111 -11.73 -32.08 4.28
CA LEU A 111 -12.51 -33.06 3.50
C LEU A 111 -12.12 -34.52 3.80
N LYS A 112 -10.89 -34.75 4.28
CA LYS A 112 -10.42 -36.08 4.70
C LYS A 112 -10.80 -36.43 6.14
N SER A 113 -10.96 -35.43 6.99
CA SER A 113 -11.37 -35.59 8.38
C SER A 113 -12.91 -35.57 8.51
N SER A 114 -13.46 -36.30 9.47
CA SER A 114 -14.89 -36.57 9.71
C SER A 114 -15.93 -35.55 9.20
N LYS A 115 -17.07 -36.05 8.71
CA LYS A 115 -18.16 -35.31 8.01
C LYS A 115 -18.87 -34.20 8.83
N ASN A 116 -18.78 -34.20 10.16
CA ASN A 116 -19.57 -33.28 11.00
C ASN A 116 -18.81 -32.00 11.42
N THR A 117 -17.48 -32.02 11.47
CA THR A 117 -16.65 -30.87 11.91
C THR A 117 -16.45 -29.84 10.80
N THR A 118 -16.84 -30.17 9.57
CA THR A 118 -16.50 -29.40 8.37
C THR A 118 -17.44 -28.22 8.12
N SER A 119 -18.75 -28.37 8.37
CA SER A 119 -19.72 -27.28 8.18
C SER A 119 -19.58 -26.19 9.24
N SER A 120 -19.20 -26.54 10.47
CA SER A 120 -18.96 -25.56 11.54
C SER A 120 -17.73 -24.70 11.25
N ALA A 121 -16.65 -25.28 10.70
CA ALA A 121 -15.45 -24.53 10.32
C ALA A 121 -15.74 -23.43 9.27
N LEU A 122 -16.57 -23.73 8.26
CA LEU A 122 -16.96 -22.73 7.25
C LEU A 122 -17.78 -21.59 7.87
N LEU A 123 -18.74 -21.92 8.73
CA LEU A 123 -19.57 -20.91 9.41
C LEU A 123 -18.73 -20.02 10.35
N ILE A 124 -17.80 -20.62 11.09
CA ILE A 124 -16.86 -19.87 11.94
C ILE A 124 -16.02 -18.91 11.09
N LEU A 125 -15.52 -19.36 9.94
CA LEU A 125 -14.72 -18.51 9.06
C LEU A 125 -15.51 -17.36 8.44
N ILE A 126 -16.78 -17.59 8.07
CA ILE A 126 -17.67 -16.53 7.59
C ILE A 126 -17.98 -15.53 8.71
N ALA A 127 -18.12 -15.98 9.96
CA ALA A 127 -18.41 -15.13 11.10
C ALA A 127 -17.18 -14.36 11.62
N ILE A 128 -15.97 -14.92 11.52
CA ILE A 128 -14.77 -14.29 12.06
C ILE A 128 -14.29 -13.12 11.20
N ILE A 129 -14.46 -13.16 9.88
CA ILE A 129 -14.09 -12.07 8.96
C ILE A 129 -14.74 -10.73 9.37
N PRO A 130 -16.07 -10.62 9.51
CA PRO A 130 -16.68 -9.36 9.89
C PRO A 130 -16.32 -8.93 11.32
N LEU A 131 -16.15 -9.89 12.24
CA LEU A 131 -15.72 -9.59 13.60
C LEU A 131 -14.30 -9.00 13.62
N THR A 132 -13.37 -9.60 12.89
CA THR A 132 -12.00 -9.10 12.75
C THR A 132 -12.01 -7.70 12.14
N SER A 133 -12.77 -7.48 11.06
CA SER A 133 -12.88 -6.15 10.44
C SER A 133 -13.36 -5.08 11.41
N PHE A 134 -14.34 -5.39 12.28
CA PHE A 134 -14.86 -4.45 13.27
C PHE A 134 -13.87 -4.14 14.39
N VAL A 135 -13.10 -5.14 14.83
CA VAL A 135 -12.05 -4.96 15.84
C VAL A 135 -10.89 -4.14 15.25
N GLU A 136 -10.50 -4.44 14.02
CA GLU A 136 -9.40 -3.76 13.34
C GLU A 136 -9.65 -2.26 13.17
N ASN A 137 -10.88 -1.85 12.88
CA ASN A 137 -11.23 -0.43 12.69
C ASN A 137 -11.01 0.45 13.93
N LYS A 138 -10.90 -0.17 15.10
CA LYS A 138 -10.66 0.54 16.36
C LYS A 138 -9.18 0.68 16.72
N ILE A 139 -8.30 0.07 15.95
CA ILE A 139 -6.86 0.09 16.21
C ILE A 139 -6.28 1.34 15.56
N GLU A 140 -5.76 2.25 16.39
CA GLU A 140 -5.07 3.44 15.90
C GLU A 140 -3.78 3.07 15.15
N PRO A 141 -3.47 3.76 14.04
CA PRO A 141 -2.29 3.48 13.25
C PRO A 141 -1.03 3.99 13.94
N GLU A 142 0.03 3.20 13.91
CA GLU A 142 1.33 3.58 14.47
C GLU A 142 2.11 4.48 13.50
N LEU A 143 2.65 5.59 14.02
CA LEU A 143 3.50 6.48 13.25
C LEU A 143 4.89 5.88 13.09
N THR A 144 5.30 5.64 11.84
CA THR A 144 6.64 5.16 11.48
C THR A 144 7.43 6.23 10.73
N SER A 145 8.72 6.00 10.52
CA SER A 145 9.61 6.93 9.83
C SER A 145 10.59 6.24 8.89
N VAL A 146 10.86 6.89 7.76
CA VAL A 146 11.88 6.48 6.79
C VAL A 146 12.88 7.61 6.63
N SER A 147 14.18 7.28 6.69
CA SER A 147 15.27 8.24 6.50
C SER A 147 16.17 7.84 5.34
N THR A 148 16.65 8.81 4.57
CA THR A 148 17.57 8.61 3.45
C THR A 148 18.58 9.73 3.46
N SER A 149 19.85 9.43 3.17
CA SER A 149 20.90 10.44 3.23
C SER A 149 21.87 10.35 2.06
N ILE A 150 22.47 11.50 1.74
CA ILE A 150 23.49 11.63 0.70
C ILE A 150 24.57 12.63 1.15
N ILE A 151 25.80 12.39 0.72
CA ILE A 151 26.89 13.36 0.88
C ILE A 151 26.92 14.30 -0.33
N ILE A 152 26.97 15.60 -0.06
CA ILE A 152 27.01 16.67 -1.05
C ILE A 152 28.33 17.44 -0.89
N ASN A 153 29.05 17.61 -2.00
CA ASN A 153 30.32 18.34 -2.08
C ASN A 153 30.08 19.85 -2.13
N ALA A 154 29.37 20.36 -1.13
CA ALA A 154 29.06 21.78 -0.96
C ALA A 154 28.89 22.10 0.52
N LYS A 155 29.10 23.38 0.88
CA LYS A 155 28.89 23.87 2.25
C LYS A 155 27.41 23.83 2.63
N PRO A 156 27.06 23.71 3.92
CA PRO A 156 25.66 23.57 4.35
C PRO A 156 24.74 24.68 3.86
N MET A 157 25.25 25.91 3.75
CA MET A 157 24.45 27.05 3.26
C MET A 157 24.14 27.00 1.76
N GLU A 158 24.98 26.39 0.94
CA GLU A 158 24.67 26.19 -0.49
C GLU A 158 23.63 25.08 -0.67
N VAL A 159 23.74 24.02 0.13
CA VAL A 159 22.71 22.97 0.19
C VAL A 159 21.39 23.51 0.71
N TRP A 160 21.41 24.38 1.72
CA TRP A 160 20.23 24.97 2.35
C TRP A 160 19.32 25.70 1.35
N LYS A 161 19.91 26.46 0.41
CA LYS A 161 19.16 27.16 -0.64
C LYS A 161 18.31 26.20 -1.48
N ASN A 162 18.86 25.03 -1.80
CA ASN A 162 18.22 24.00 -2.60
C ASN A 162 17.29 23.06 -1.79
N VAL A 163 17.39 23.07 -0.46
CA VAL A 163 16.52 22.30 0.45
C VAL A 163 15.19 23.02 0.68
N ILE A 164 15.23 24.35 0.84
CA ILE A 164 14.04 25.18 1.07
C ILE A 164 13.11 25.12 -0.14
N GLU A 165 13.68 25.29 -1.33
CA GLU A 165 12.98 25.24 -2.60
C GLU A 165 13.92 24.70 -3.67
N PHE A 166 13.35 24.02 -4.66
CA PHE A 166 14.11 23.50 -5.78
C PHE A 166 13.29 23.60 -7.07
N PRO A 167 13.97 23.84 -8.22
CA PRO A 167 13.31 23.94 -9.51
C PRO A 167 12.78 22.58 -9.97
N GLU A 168 12.30 22.51 -11.20
CA GLU A 168 11.81 21.26 -11.79
C GLU A 168 12.88 20.17 -11.82
N LEU A 169 12.53 18.99 -11.31
CA LEU A 169 13.35 17.78 -11.37
C LEU A 169 13.38 17.23 -12.80
N ASP A 170 14.48 16.58 -13.15
CA ASP A 170 14.56 15.77 -14.37
C ASP A 170 13.46 14.69 -14.35
N LYS A 171 12.92 14.32 -15.52
CA LYS A 171 11.90 13.27 -15.63
C LYS A 171 12.35 11.96 -14.97
N PRO A 172 11.41 11.17 -14.39
CA PRO A 172 11.78 9.94 -13.73
C PRO A 172 12.32 8.89 -14.69
N THR A 173 13.37 8.19 -14.24
CA THR A 173 13.96 7.04 -14.94
C THR A 173 13.56 5.73 -14.29
N GLU A 174 13.15 5.78 -13.02
CA GLU A 174 12.78 4.65 -12.18
C GLU A 174 11.47 4.04 -12.66
N PHE A 175 11.43 2.70 -12.76
CA PHE A 175 10.28 1.98 -13.31
C PHE A 175 8.99 2.21 -12.50
N ILE A 176 9.11 2.37 -11.18
CA ILE A 176 7.97 2.54 -10.27
C ILE A 176 7.12 3.79 -10.60
N PHE A 177 7.72 4.85 -11.14
CA PHE A 177 6.96 6.05 -11.51
C PHE A 177 6.23 5.93 -12.86
N LYS A 178 6.45 4.84 -13.59
CA LYS A 178 5.64 4.47 -14.76
C LYS A 178 4.35 3.75 -14.37
N THR A 179 4.20 3.38 -13.10
CA THR A 179 3.07 2.60 -12.62
C THR A 179 1.92 3.46 -12.07
N GLY A 180 1.98 4.78 -12.28
CA GLY A 180 0.99 5.73 -11.76
C GLY A 180 1.30 6.27 -10.36
N ILE A 181 2.33 5.76 -9.68
CA ILE A 181 2.81 6.30 -8.39
C ILE A 181 3.25 7.75 -8.55
N ALA A 182 2.78 8.61 -7.65
CA ALA A 182 3.08 10.02 -7.68
C ALA A 182 4.55 10.28 -7.37
N TYR A 183 5.14 11.28 -8.03
CA TYR A 183 6.52 11.67 -7.82
C TYR A 183 6.68 13.19 -7.80
N PRO A 184 7.71 13.71 -7.09
CA PRO A 184 7.94 15.14 -6.97
C PRO A 184 8.39 15.74 -8.31
N ILE A 185 7.86 16.93 -8.61
CA ILE A 185 8.17 17.74 -9.78
C ILE A 185 9.03 18.93 -9.38
N ASN A 186 8.60 19.71 -8.38
CA ASN A 186 9.35 20.84 -7.84
C ASN A 186 8.86 21.17 -6.42
N ALA A 187 9.55 22.07 -5.72
CA ALA A 187 9.07 22.61 -4.46
C ALA A 187 9.31 24.12 -4.41
N LYS A 188 8.28 24.86 -3.99
CA LYS A 188 8.35 26.31 -3.78
C LYS A 188 7.99 26.64 -2.35
N ILE A 189 8.54 27.72 -1.81
CA ILE A 189 8.16 28.20 -0.48
C ILE A 189 7.51 29.58 -0.55
N VAL A 190 6.49 29.78 0.28
CA VAL A 190 5.84 31.08 0.47
C VAL A 190 6.12 31.57 1.89
N GLY A 191 6.74 32.73 2.00
CA GLY A 191 7.23 33.29 3.26
C GLY A 191 8.68 32.89 3.58
N ASN A 192 9.14 33.20 4.79
CA ASN A 192 10.48 32.90 5.26
C ASN A 192 10.46 32.58 6.77
N GLY A 193 11.24 31.57 7.20
CA GLY A 193 11.29 31.17 8.59
C GLY A 193 10.14 30.26 9.04
N ILE A 194 9.94 30.15 10.36
CA ILE A 194 8.85 29.35 10.95
C ILE A 194 7.50 29.94 10.53
N GLY A 195 6.55 29.07 10.17
CA GLY A 195 5.22 29.46 9.68
C GLY A 195 5.15 29.73 8.16
N SER A 196 6.29 29.74 7.46
CA SER A 196 6.29 29.67 6.00
C SER A 196 5.68 28.36 5.50
N VAL A 197 5.14 28.36 4.28
CA VAL A 197 4.46 27.19 3.71
C VAL A 197 5.21 26.71 2.48
N ARG A 198 5.67 25.46 2.52
CA ARG A 198 6.29 24.81 1.38
C ARG A 198 5.22 24.07 0.59
N HIS A 199 5.16 24.33 -0.71
CA HIS A 199 4.29 23.66 -1.66
C HIS A 199 5.15 22.69 -2.48
N CYS A 200 5.08 21.40 -2.14
CA CYS A 200 5.81 20.35 -2.84
C CYS A 200 4.89 19.75 -3.90
N ASN A 201 5.15 20.04 -5.16
CA ASN A 201 4.28 19.67 -6.27
C ASN A 201 4.64 18.29 -6.79
N PHE A 202 3.65 17.40 -6.84
CA PHE A 202 3.71 16.05 -7.38
C PHE A 202 2.85 15.95 -8.64
N THR A 203 2.96 14.84 -9.37
CA THR A 203 2.14 14.55 -10.56
C THR A 203 0.65 14.44 -10.29
N THR A 204 0.24 14.25 -9.04
CA THR A 204 -1.16 14.09 -8.61
C THR A 204 -1.71 15.29 -7.85
N GLY A 205 -0.91 16.33 -7.60
CA GLY A 205 -1.29 17.50 -6.83
C GLY A 205 -0.16 17.96 -5.92
N SER A 206 -0.46 18.80 -4.93
CA SER A 206 0.55 19.43 -4.09
C SER A 206 0.42 18.97 -2.65
N PHE A 207 1.57 18.70 -2.01
CA PHE A 207 1.65 18.72 -0.56
C PHE A 207 1.70 20.17 -0.06
N VAL A 208 0.95 20.47 1.00
CA VAL A 208 0.99 21.75 1.71
C VAL A 208 1.71 21.52 3.04
N GLU A 209 2.93 22.05 3.13
CA GLU A 209 3.90 21.70 4.16
C GLU A 209 4.29 22.93 5.01
N PRO A 210 3.50 23.30 6.03
CA PRO A 210 3.87 24.40 6.91
C PRO A 210 5.13 24.09 7.73
N VAL A 211 6.09 25.00 7.68
CA VAL A 211 7.37 24.90 8.38
C VAL A 211 7.16 25.10 9.88
N THR A 212 7.65 24.13 10.66
CA THR A 212 7.61 24.14 12.13
C THR A 212 8.97 24.42 12.76
N VAL A 213 10.07 24.12 12.07
CA VAL A 213 11.43 24.45 12.50
C VAL A 213 12.23 24.98 11.33
N TRP A 214 12.90 26.11 11.54
CA TRP A 214 13.79 26.73 10.57
C TRP A 214 15.12 27.09 11.25
N ASN A 215 16.11 26.21 11.12
CA ASN A 215 17.47 26.43 11.60
C ASN A 215 18.41 26.45 10.40
N ASN A 216 18.81 27.67 9.99
CA ASN A 216 19.59 27.92 8.79
C ASN A 216 20.81 26.99 8.67
N GLY A 217 20.90 26.29 7.53
CA GLY A 217 22.01 25.39 7.22
C GLY A 217 22.08 24.13 8.09
N LYS A 218 21.06 23.84 8.91
CA LYS A 218 21.10 22.72 9.88
C LYS A 218 19.83 21.86 9.88
N LEU A 219 18.65 22.47 9.94
CA LEU A 219 17.41 21.72 10.11
C LEU A 219 16.20 22.49 9.58
N LEU A 220 15.48 21.86 8.66
CA LEU A 220 14.15 22.27 8.22
C LEU A 220 13.16 21.17 8.63
N LYS A 221 12.13 21.50 9.41
CA LYS A 221 11.01 20.59 9.72
C LYS A 221 9.70 21.20 9.29
N PHE A 222 8.80 20.37 8.81
CA PHE A 222 7.47 20.76 8.37
C PHE A 222 6.44 19.68 8.72
N ASN A 223 5.22 20.12 8.99
CA ASN A 223 4.07 19.22 9.03
C ASN A 223 3.50 19.07 7.62
N VAL A 224 2.63 18.08 7.42
CA VAL A 224 1.82 17.94 6.21
C VAL A 224 0.39 18.30 6.58
N LEU A 225 -0.09 19.43 6.05
CA LEU A 225 -1.47 19.89 6.23
C LEU A 225 -2.40 19.25 5.20
N GLU A 226 -1.93 19.18 3.95
CA GLU A 226 -2.65 18.57 2.83
C GLU A 226 -1.68 17.69 2.04
N GLN A 227 -2.18 16.56 1.53
CA GLN A 227 -1.44 15.66 0.65
C GLN A 227 -2.29 15.32 -0.58
N PRO A 228 -1.68 15.17 -1.77
CA PRO A 228 -2.38 14.66 -2.93
C PRO A 228 -2.55 13.13 -2.82
N ALA A 229 -3.37 12.56 -3.71
CA ALA A 229 -3.44 11.11 -3.86
C ALA A 229 -2.04 10.53 -4.14
N PRO A 230 -1.64 9.44 -3.48
CA PRO A 230 -0.29 8.89 -3.60
C PRO A 230 -0.01 8.27 -4.98
N MET A 231 -1.06 7.98 -5.75
CA MET A 231 -0.96 7.44 -7.10
C MET A 231 -2.25 7.68 -7.88
N LYS A 232 -2.17 7.53 -9.21
CA LYS A 232 -3.32 7.33 -10.10
C LYS A 232 -3.30 5.89 -10.59
N GLU A 233 -4.41 5.18 -10.43
CA GLU A 233 -4.49 3.78 -10.78
C GLU A 233 -4.34 3.54 -12.29
N LEU A 234 -3.59 2.50 -12.64
CA LEU A 234 -3.51 2.02 -14.02
C LEU A 234 -4.73 1.13 -14.31
N SER A 235 -5.70 1.69 -15.01
CA SER A 235 -6.91 1.01 -15.44
C SER A 235 -7.44 1.58 -16.76
N PHE A 236 -8.30 0.82 -17.44
CA PHE A 236 -9.09 1.31 -18.56
C PHE A 236 -10.15 2.33 -18.13
N TRP A 237 -10.51 2.33 -16.84
CA TRP A 237 -11.48 3.23 -16.23
C TRP A 237 -10.79 4.28 -15.37
N ASN A 238 -11.45 5.42 -15.12
CA ASN A 238 -10.98 6.38 -14.11
C ASN A 238 -11.35 5.85 -12.72
N ILE A 239 -10.45 5.07 -12.11
CA ILE A 239 -10.64 4.45 -10.80
C ILE A 239 -10.20 5.44 -9.72
N ASP A 240 -11.09 5.66 -8.75
CA ASP A 240 -10.80 6.38 -7.51
C ASP A 240 -11.09 5.45 -6.33
N ALA A 241 -10.15 4.53 -6.08
CA ALA A 241 -10.34 3.49 -5.08
C ALA A 241 -10.20 4.09 -3.66
N PRO A 242 -11.00 3.63 -2.68
CA PRO A 242 -10.96 4.18 -1.33
C PRO A 242 -9.57 4.15 -0.69
N HIS A 243 -8.74 3.15 -0.99
CA HIS A 243 -7.37 3.05 -0.45
C HIS A 243 -6.42 4.17 -0.92
N LEU A 244 -6.80 4.97 -1.92
CA LEU A 244 -6.02 6.13 -2.34
C LEU A 244 -6.19 7.33 -1.39
N HIS A 245 -7.22 7.31 -0.54
CA HIS A 245 -7.58 8.40 0.36
C HIS A 245 -7.43 7.96 1.81
N ASP A 246 -6.47 8.55 2.52
CA ASP A 246 -6.26 8.35 3.97
C ASP A 246 -5.74 6.97 4.43
N TYR A 247 -5.26 6.11 3.51
CA TYR A 247 -4.62 4.84 3.86
C TYR A 247 -3.10 4.89 3.93
N PHE A 248 -2.47 5.77 3.13
CA PHE A 248 -1.11 6.23 3.36
C PHE A 248 -1.18 7.69 3.76
N VAL A 249 -0.76 8.03 4.97
CA VAL A 249 -0.84 9.40 5.47
C VAL A 249 0.54 9.87 5.90
N SER A 250 1.09 10.84 5.16
CA SER A 250 2.29 11.56 5.56
C SER A 250 1.89 12.62 6.59
N LYS A 251 2.59 12.67 7.73
CA LYS A 251 2.29 13.63 8.80
C LYS A 251 3.34 14.73 8.91
N LYS A 252 4.61 14.39 8.72
CA LYS A 252 5.73 15.31 8.93
C LYS A 252 6.89 14.93 8.03
N GLY A 253 7.69 15.93 7.67
CA GLY A 253 8.97 15.72 7.02
C GLY A 253 10.06 16.60 7.62
N GLN A 254 11.31 16.20 7.40
CA GLN A 254 12.46 17.04 7.72
C GLN A 254 13.60 16.88 6.72
N PHE A 255 14.41 17.92 6.63
CA PHE A 255 15.77 17.86 6.10
C PHE A 255 16.76 18.29 7.17
N LYS A 256 17.72 17.43 7.47
CA LYS A 256 18.81 17.69 8.41
C LYS A 256 20.13 17.77 7.65
N LEU A 257 20.87 18.84 7.88
CA LEU A 257 22.17 19.10 7.27
C LEU A 257 23.24 19.00 8.36
N THR A 258 24.25 18.18 8.12
CA THR A 258 25.41 18.04 9.02
C THR A 258 26.68 18.36 8.26
N GLU A 259 27.42 19.38 8.72
CA GLU A 259 28.73 19.71 8.17
C GLU A 259 29.74 18.60 8.50
N LEU A 260 30.45 18.13 7.48
CA LEU A 260 31.49 17.12 7.58
C LEU A 260 32.86 17.79 7.73
N LYS A 261 33.85 17.06 8.28
CA LYS A 261 35.20 17.59 8.55
C LYS A 261 35.91 18.17 7.33
N ASN A 262 35.55 17.72 6.13
CA ASN A 262 36.11 18.18 4.86
C ASN A 262 35.37 19.39 4.26
N GLY A 263 34.39 19.97 4.99
CA GLY A 263 33.56 21.09 4.52
C GLY A 263 32.37 20.69 3.66
N ASN A 264 32.18 19.39 3.38
CA ASN A 264 31.00 18.86 2.69
C ASN A 264 29.79 18.78 3.63
N THR A 265 28.63 18.48 3.07
CA THR A 265 27.38 18.34 3.84
C THR A 265 26.81 16.94 3.71
N LEU A 266 26.50 16.30 4.84
CA LEU A 266 25.58 15.16 4.87
C LEU A 266 24.15 15.70 4.95
N LEU A 267 23.36 15.47 3.90
CA LEU A 267 21.95 15.82 3.86
C LEU A 267 21.13 14.55 4.13
N GLU A 268 20.28 14.61 5.16
CA GLU A 268 19.35 13.55 5.54
C GLU A 268 17.91 14.04 5.39
N GLY A 269 17.10 13.32 4.61
CA GLY A 269 15.65 13.52 4.51
C GLY A 269 14.91 12.46 5.31
N THR A 270 13.96 12.86 6.17
CA THR A 270 13.10 11.92 6.92
C THR A 270 11.64 12.25 6.69
N THR A 271 10.83 11.22 6.43
CA THR A 271 9.38 11.31 6.33
C THR A 271 8.75 10.45 7.43
N TRP A 272 7.81 11.02 8.18
CA TRP A 272 6.97 10.31 9.14
C TRP A 272 5.58 10.11 8.58
N TYR A 273 5.14 8.86 8.56
CA TYR A 273 3.86 8.46 7.98
C TYR A 273 3.22 7.33 8.80
N TYR A 274 1.94 7.08 8.57
CA TYR A 274 1.27 5.87 9.04
C TYR A 274 0.43 5.23 7.95
N HIS A 275 -0.02 4.00 8.23
CA HIS A 275 -0.92 3.23 7.39
C HIS A 275 -2.25 2.95 8.09
N ASN A 276 -3.37 3.19 7.39
CA ASN A 276 -4.66 2.58 7.72
C ASN A 276 -4.90 1.29 6.94
N ILE A 277 -3.83 0.62 6.51
CA ILE A 277 -3.85 -0.65 5.79
C ILE A 277 -3.06 -1.72 6.55
N LYS A 278 -3.61 -2.94 6.66
CA LYS A 278 -3.04 -4.03 7.47
C LYS A 278 -2.76 -5.28 6.62
N PRO A 279 -1.81 -6.14 7.03
CA PRO A 279 -0.90 -5.95 8.18
C PRO A 279 0.18 -4.91 7.88
N ALA A 280 0.45 -4.03 8.85
CA ALA A 280 1.32 -2.86 8.65
C ALA A 280 2.73 -3.24 8.16
N PHE A 281 3.33 -4.30 8.71
CA PHE A 281 4.68 -4.75 8.35
C PHE A 281 4.83 -5.06 6.85
N TYR A 282 3.77 -5.56 6.22
CA TYR A 282 3.81 -5.91 4.81
C TYR A 282 3.76 -4.66 3.93
N TRP A 283 2.79 -3.79 4.20
CA TRP A 283 2.60 -2.56 3.43
C TRP A 283 3.74 -1.57 3.63
N GLN A 284 4.41 -1.60 4.79
CA GLN A 284 5.63 -0.83 5.04
C GLN A 284 6.78 -1.20 4.08
N ILE A 285 6.87 -2.44 3.59
CA ILE A 285 7.91 -2.81 2.61
C ILE A 285 7.74 -1.98 1.34
N TRP A 286 6.51 -1.91 0.83
CA TRP A 286 6.17 -1.14 -0.36
C TRP A 286 6.34 0.37 -0.13
N SER A 287 5.77 0.90 0.94
CA SER A 287 5.83 2.34 1.24
C SER A 287 7.25 2.81 1.50
N ASN A 288 8.06 2.04 2.24
CA ASN A 288 9.47 2.38 2.46
C ASN A 288 10.24 2.41 1.14
N LEU A 289 10.03 1.43 0.25
CA LEU A 289 10.67 1.41 -1.07
C LEU A 289 10.29 2.65 -1.89
N ILE A 290 9.02 3.02 -1.92
CA ILE A 290 8.52 4.20 -2.64
C ILE A 290 9.11 5.48 -2.05
N ILE A 291 9.06 5.65 -0.73
CA ILE A 291 9.58 6.83 -0.04
C ILE A 291 11.09 6.96 -0.23
N HIS A 292 11.86 5.87 -0.10
CA HIS A 292 13.29 5.88 -0.39
C HIS A 292 13.56 6.34 -1.82
N THR A 293 12.83 5.81 -2.80
CA THR A 293 12.99 6.21 -4.20
C THR A 293 12.67 7.70 -4.40
N ILE A 294 11.62 8.21 -3.76
CA ILE A 294 11.27 9.65 -3.79
C ILE A 294 12.36 10.49 -3.11
N HIS A 295 12.84 10.08 -1.95
CA HIS A 295 13.92 10.76 -1.23
C HIS A 295 15.18 10.83 -2.10
N ASP A 296 15.62 9.71 -2.66
CA ASP A 296 16.81 9.65 -3.50
C ASP A 296 16.73 10.64 -4.66
N ARG A 297 15.57 10.74 -5.32
CA ARG A 297 15.36 11.71 -6.40
C ARG A 297 15.56 13.15 -5.94
N VAL A 298 14.92 13.52 -4.83
CA VAL A 298 15.00 14.88 -4.28
C VAL A 298 16.44 15.17 -3.83
N LEU A 299 17.05 14.25 -3.09
CA LEU A 299 18.40 14.41 -2.55
C LEU A 299 19.46 14.48 -3.65
N ILE A 300 19.37 13.65 -4.69
CA ILE A 300 20.26 13.69 -5.86
C ILE A 300 20.07 15.00 -6.64
N HIS A 301 18.83 15.47 -6.78
CA HIS A 301 18.57 16.76 -7.42
C HIS A 301 19.19 17.93 -6.65
N ILE A 302 19.01 17.95 -5.33
CA ILE A 302 19.63 18.95 -4.44
C ILE A 302 21.15 18.90 -4.55
N LYS A 303 21.75 17.70 -4.56
CA LYS A 303 23.19 17.50 -4.77
C LYS A 303 23.65 18.14 -6.09
N LYS A 304 22.99 17.79 -7.20
CA LYS A 304 23.32 18.27 -8.54
C LYS A 304 23.27 19.80 -8.66
N ASN A 305 22.34 20.46 -7.95
CA ASN A 305 22.24 21.92 -7.99
C ASN A 305 23.23 22.59 -7.02
N SER A 306 23.46 22.01 -5.84
CA SER A 306 24.35 22.57 -4.84
C SER A 306 25.82 22.49 -5.24
N GLU A 307 26.22 21.45 -5.98
CA GLU A 307 27.61 21.24 -6.43
C GLU A 307 28.00 22.05 -7.68
N LYS A 308 27.04 22.72 -8.32
CA LYS A 308 27.29 23.63 -9.45
C LYS A 308 27.62 25.05 -9.02
N THR A 309 27.44 25.36 -7.74
CA THR A 309 27.66 26.70 -7.17
C THR A 309 29.08 26.79 -6.64
#